data_AF-A0A800M9H7-F1
#
_entry.id   AF-A0A800M9H7-F1
#
_cell.length_a   1.000
_cell.length_b   1.000
_cell.length_c   1.000
_cell.angle_alpha   90.00
_cell.angle_beta   90.00
_cell.angle_gamma   90.00
#
_symmetry.space_group_name_H-M   'P 1'
#
loop_
_entity.id
_entity.type
_entity.pdbx_description
1 polymer ?
#
loop_
_entity_poly.entity_id
_entity_poly.type
_entity_poly.pdbx_seq_one_letter_code
_entity_poly.pdbx_strand_id
1 'polypeptide(L)'
;MKSKQLITMVALLVATLAGYLIFSPGDDSASSNNDGVGDEPLAALEIAHIAAITLTTSEGKETTSLRVEKLDGKWTVAQRGGYPADTDRIEGLIKNLMAMKILRRVPAGKSQLGRLHLSEP
;
A
#
# COMPACT_ATOMS: atom_id res chain seq x y z
N MET A 1 -34.00 0.33 49.40
CA MET A 1 -33.49 -0.63 48.39
C MET A 1 -32.33 -1.38 49.03
N LYS A 2 -32.30 -2.72 48.97
CA LYS A 2 -31.31 -3.51 49.74
C LYS A 2 -29.90 -3.17 49.23
N SER A 3 -29.00 -2.72 50.11
CA SER A 3 -27.62 -2.30 49.80
C SER A 3 -26.84 -3.27 48.92
N LYS A 4 -27.15 -4.58 49.02
CA LYS A 4 -26.60 -5.63 48.16
C LYS A 4 -26.92 -5.44 46.68
N GLN A 5 -28.14 -5.01 46.33
CA GLN A 5 -28.52 -4.75 44.93
C GLN A 5 -27.76 -3.56 44.35
N LEU A 6 -27.50 -2.54 45.17
CA LEU A 6 -26.75 -1.36 44.76
C LEU A 6 -25.28 -1.71 44.48
N ILE A 7 -24.67 -2.54 45.34
CA ILE A 7 -23.30 -3.04 45.14
C ILE A 7 -23.20 -3.88 43.87
N THR A 8 -24.15 -4.80 43.63
CA THR A 8 -24.17 -5.61 42.40
C THR A 8 -24.31 -4.74 41.15
N MET A 9 -25.16 -3.71 41.19
CA MET A 9 -25.36 -2.82 40.03
C MET A 9 -24.11 -2.01 39.71
N VAL A 10 -23.42 -1.49 40.72
CA VAL A 10 -22.16 -0.75 40.55
C VAL A 10 -21.07 -1.67 40.03
N ALA A 11 -20.94 -2.89 40.57
CA ALA A 11 -19.97 -3.86 40.08
C ALA A 11 -20.19 -4.22 38.60
N LEU A 12 -21.45 -4.35 38.18
CA LEU A 12 -21.80 -4.67 36.81
C LEU A 12 -21.48 -3.51 35.85
N LEU A 13 -21.71 -2.27 36.29
CA LEU A 13 -21.41 -1.06 35.52
C LEU A 13 -19.90 -0.84 35.35
N VAL A 14 -19.11 -1.13 36.38
CA VAL A 14 -17.64 -1.05 36.29
C VAL A 14 -17.10 -2.15 35.38
N ALA A 15 -17.65 -3.37 35.44
CA ALA A 15 -17.24 -4.47 34.59
C ALA A 15 -17.55 -4.21 33.10
N THR A 16 -18.71 -3.63 32.78
CA THR A 16 -19.04 -3.27 31.39
C THR A 16 -18.18 -2.14 30.87
N LEU A 17 -17.87 -1.13 31.70
CA LEU A 17 -17.01 -0.02 31.31
C LEU A 17 -15.55 -0.49 31.08
N ALA A 18 -15.04 -1.36 31.95
CA ALA A 18 -13.73 -1.97 31.78
C ALA A 18 -13.67 -2.86 30.52
N GLY A 19 -14.72 -3.64 30.27
CA GLY A 19 -14.85 -4.42 29.03
C GLY A 19 -14.86 -3.53 27.79
N TYR A 20 -15.59 -2.41 27.81
CA TYR A 20 -15.63 -1.47 26.69
C TYR A 20 -14.28 -0.79 26.43
N LEU A 21 -13.50 -0.48 27.46
CA LEU A 21 -12.17 0.11 27.30
C LEU A 21 -11.13 -0.88 26.77
N ILE A 22 -11.21 -2.15 27.16
CA ILE A 22 -10.29 -3.20 26.69
C ILE A 22 -10.64 -3.63 25.26
N PHE A 23 -11.93 -3.68 24.92
CA PHE A 23 -12.41 -4.10 23.60
C PHE A 23 -12.72 -2.94 22.65
N SER A 24 -12.55 -1.68 23.06
CA SER A 24 -12.63 -0.56 22.14
C SER A 24 -11.51 -0.74 21.10
N PRO A 25 -11.83 -0.95 19.82
CA PRO A 25 -10.82 -0.90 18.79
C PRO A 25 -10.20 0.49 18.88
N GLY A 26 -8.90 0.54 19.17
CA GLY A 26 -8.15 1.78 19.05
C GLY A 26 -8.33 2.25 17.62
N ASP A 27 -9.04 3.36 17.45
CA ASP A 27 -8.91 4.16 16.24
C ASP A 27 -7.46 4.62 16.26
N ASP A 28 -6.60 3.84 15.60
CA ASP A 28 -5.28 4.26 15.13
C ASP A 28 -5.54 5.44 14.21
N SER A 29 -5.76 6.59 14.84
CA SER A 29 -6.00 7.87 14.22
C SER A 29 -4.70 8.17 13.51
N ALA A 30 -4.72 7.94 12.20
CA ALA A 30 -3.58 8.13 11.34
C ALA A 30 -3.02 9.54 11.59
N SER A 31 -1.92 9.62 12.33
CA SER A 31 -1.32 10.87 12.75
C SER A 31 -1.02 11.70 11.51
N SER A 32 -1.53 12.93 11.45
CA SER A 32 -1.45 13.82 10.29
C SER A 32 -0.07 14.45 10.11
N ASN A 33 1.00 13.78 10.52
CA ASN A 33 2.35 14.30 10.32
C ASN A 33 2.68 14.23 8.82
N ASN A 34 3.00 15.38 8.22
CA ASN A 34 3.41 15.52 6.83
C ASN A 34 4.82 14.95 6.57
N ASP A 35 5.34 14.09 7.46
CA ASP A 35 6.64 13.45 7.32
C ASP A 35 6.71 12.71 5.99
N GLY A 36 7.74 13.02 5.20
CA GLY A 36 8.04 12.42 3.91
C GLY A 36 7.35 13.03 2.68
N VAL A 37 6.57 14.11 2.81
CA VAL A 37 6.13 14.87 1.62
C VAL A 37 7.35 15.49 0.94
N GLY A 38 7.46 15.31 -0.38
CA GLY A 38 8.62 15.73 -1.17
C GLY A 38 9.70 14.66 -1.31
N ASP A 39 9.66 13.59 -0.52
CA ASP A 39 10.59 12.47 -0.64
C ASP A 39 10.36 11.69 -1.92
N GLU A 40 11.41 11.01 -2.37
CA GLU A 40 11.43 10.09 -3.51
C GLU A 40 11.35 8.65 -2.99
N PRO A 41 10.15 8.02 -2.94
CA PRO A 41 9.95 6.74 -2.24
C PRO A 41 10.70 5.57 -2.89
N LEU A 42 11.16 5.76 -4.13
CA LEU A 42 11.90 4.78 -4.91
C LEU A 42 13.38 5.16 -5.06
N ALA A 43 13.90 6.14 -4.30
CA ALA A 43 15.29 6.59 -4.42
C ALA A 43 16.32 5.48 -4.14
N ALA A 44 15.99 4.50 -3.30
CA ALA A 44 16.84 3.36 -2.99
C ALA A 44 16.81 2.25 -4.06
N LEU A 45 15.96 2.35 -5.09
CA LEU A 45 15.85 1.34 -6.14
C LEU A 45 17.01 1.47 -7.13
N GLU A 46 17.79 0.42 -7.31
CA GLU A 46 18.87 0.43 -8.29
C GLU A 46 18.41 -0.17 -9.63
N ILE A 47 18.54 0.61 -10.72
CA ILE A 47 18.15 0.18 -12.08
C ILE A 47 18.83 -1.13 -12.49
N ALA A 48 20.09 -1.33 -12.06
CA ALA A 48 20.84 -2.55 -12.32
C ALA A 48 20.15 -3.81 -11.78
N HIS A 49 19.50 -3.70 -10.61
CA HIS A 49 18.86 -4.82 -9.91
C HIS A 49 17.42 -5.10 -10.36
N ILE A 50 16.85 -4.29 -11.24
CA ILE A 50 15.50 -4.55 -11.78
C ILE A 50 15.57 -5.70 -12.79
N ALA A 51 14.93 -6.82 -12.44
CA ALA A 51 14.86 -8.01 -13.27
C ALA A 51 13.81 -7.89 -14.38
N ALA A 52 12.64 -7.32 -14.07
CA ALA A 52 11.54 -7.19 -15.00
C ALA A 52 10.55 -6.08 -14.61
N ILE A 53 9.78 -5.61 -15.59
CA ILE A 53 8.65 -4.69 -15.42
C ILE A 53 7.45 -5.33 -16.10
N THR A 54 6.35 -5.43 -15.36
CA THR A 54 5.06 -5.88 -15.90
C THR A 54 4.09 -4.71 -15.87
N LEU A 55 3.59 -4.32 -17.04
CA LEU A 55 2.51 -3.34 -17.19
C LEU A 55 1.22 -4.12 -17.36
N THR A 56 0.27 -3.91 -16.44
CA THR A 56 -1.05 -4.55 -16.49
C THR A 56 -2.10 -3.47 -16.67
N THR A 57 -3.00 -3.68 -17.62
CA THR A 57 -4.19 -2.84 -17.81
C THR A 57 -5.43 -3.71 -17.69
N SER A 58 -6.47 -3.16 -17.07
CA SER A 58 -7.77 -3.82 -16.94
C SER A 58 -8.83 -2.94 -17.57
N GLU A 59 -9.55 -3.48 -18.55
CA GLU A 59 -10.68 -2.83 -19.20
C GLU A 59 -11.92 -3.74 -19.02
N GLY A 60 -12.83 -3.34 -18.14
CA GLY A 60 -13.96 -4.18 -17.74
C GLY A 60 -13.51 -5.47 -17.04
N LYS A 61 -13.78 -6.62 -17.67
CA LYS A 61 -13.35 -7.95 -17.19
C LYS A 61 -12.05 -8.44 -17.82
N GLU A 62 -11.56 -7.77 -18.86
CA GLU A 62 -10.35 -8.18 -19.55
C GLU A 62 -9.12 -7.56 -18.89
N THR A 63 -8.09 -8.39 -18.72
CA THR A 63 -6.80 -7.95 -18.19
C THR A 63 -5.72 -8.29 -19.19
N THR A 64 -5.03 -7.25 -19.68
CA THR A 64 -3.90 -7.40 -20.60
C THR A 64 -2.63 -7.05 -19.87
N SER A 65 -1.56 -7.83 -20.09
CA SER A 65 -0.25 -7.55 -19.52
C SER A 65 0.85 -7.54 -20.58
N LEU A 66 1.81 -6.64 -20.38
CA LEU A 66 3.06 -6.57 -21.13
C LEU A 66 4.21 -6.72 -20.14
N ARG A 67 5.14 -7.64 -20.41
CA ARG A 67 6.31 -7.87 -19.56
C ARG A 67 7.58 -7.59 -20.35
N VAL A 68 8.40 -6.71 -19.82
CA VAL A 68 9.79 -6.53 -20.27
C VAL A 68 10.73 -7.06 -19.20
N GLU A 69 11.75 -7.80 -19.62
CA GLU A 69 12.72 -8.41 -18.70
C GLU A 69 14.14 -8.34 -19.23
N LYS A 70 15.11 -8.40 -18.33
CA LYS A 70 16.52 -8.47 -18.68
C LYS A 70 16.90 -9.91 -18.99
N LEU A 71 17.26 -10.16 -20.25
CA LEU A 71 17.86 -11.41 -20.71
C LEU A 71 19.25 -11.09 -21.27
N ASP A 72 20.28 -11.79 -20.79
CA ASP A 72 21.68 -11.59 -21.19
C ASP A 72 22.14 -10.12 -21.15
N GLY A 73 21.69 -9.37 -20.13
CA GLY A 73 22.02 -7.96 -19.93
C GLY A 73 21.26 -6.99 -20.85
N LYS A 74 20.29 -7.46 -21.64
CA LYS A 74 19.48 -6.63 -22.54
C LYS A 74 18.01 -6.71 -22.18
N TRP A 75 17.31 -5.60 -22.36
CA TRP A 75 15.85 -5.59 -22.21
C TRP A 75 15.17 -6.27 -23.38
N THR A 76 14.22 -7.16 -23.08
CA THR A 76 13.47 -7.93 -24.06
C THR A 76 11.99 -8.01 -23.69
N VAL A 77 11.13 -8.24 -24.69
CA VAL A 77 9.69 -8.46 -24.48
C VAL A 77 9.42 -9.95 -24.32
N ALA A 78 9.02 -10.38 -23.11
CA ALA A 78 8.85 -11.79 -22.76
C ALA A 78 7.81 -12.49 -23.65
N GLN A 79 6.66 -11.84 -23.87
CA GLN A 79 5.57 -12.40 -24.70
C GLN A 79 5.91 -12.50 -26.20
N ARG A 80 6.99 -11.87 -26.66
CA ARG A 80 7.44 -11.90 -28.07
C ARG A 80 8.73 -12.70 -28.24
N GLY A 81 8.94 -13.71 -27.38
CA GLY A 81 10.07 -14.63 -27.50
C GLY A 81 11.43 -13.94 -27.33
N GLY A 82 11.51 -12.90 -26.49
CA GLY A 82 12.75 -12.17 -26.25
C GLY A 82 13.05 -11.08 -27.29
N TYR A 83 12.04 -10.60 -28.02
CA TYR A 83 12.22 -9.48 -28.96
C TYR A 83 12.89 -8.27 -28.27
N PRO A 84 13.95 -7.68 -28.84
CA PRO A 84 14.67 -6.58 -28.22
C PRO A 84 13.76 -5.41 -27.88
N ALA A 85 13.84 -4.93 -26.65
CA ALA A 85 13.11 -3.75 -26.21
C ALA A 85 14.05 -2.54 -26.17
N ASP A 86 13.47 -1.36 -26.34
CA ASP A 86 14.19 -0.09 -26.28
C ASP A 86 14.67 0.18 -24.86
N THR A 87 15.99 0.04 -24.66
CA THR A 87 16.63 0.17 -23.35
C THR A 87 16.56 1.61 -22.84
N ASP A 88 16.80 2.59 -23.70
CA ASP A 88 16.77 4.01 -23.31
C ASP A 88 15.38 4.41 -22.85
N ARG A 89 14.34 3.92 -23.54
CA ARG A 89 12.96 4.17 -23.16
C ARG A 89 12.59 3.51 -21.83
N ILE A 90 13.04 2.28 -21.58
CA ILE A 90 12.77 1.55 -20.33
C ILE A 90 13.49 2.22 -19.17
N GLU A 91 14.79 2.50 -19.31
CA GLU A 91 15.54 3.18 -18.24
C GLU A 91 15.04 4.60 -18.00
N GLY A 92 14.65 5.33 -19.04
CA GLY A 92 14.01 6.63 -18.91
C GLY A 92 12.72 6.57 -18.10
N LEU A 93 11.86 5.56 -18.35
CA LEU A 93 10.65 5.33 -17.55
C LEU A 93 11.01 5.07 -16.08
N ILE A 94 11.97 4.19 -15.81
CA ILE A 94 12.38 3.85 -14.44
C ILE A 94 12.92 5.10 -13.72
N LYS A 95 13.80 5.88 -14.37
CA LYS A 95 14.34 7.13 -13.82
C LYS A 95 13.25 8.12 -13.48
N ASN A 96 12.25 8.26 -14.36
CA ASN A 96 11.11 9.15 -14.11
C ASN A 96 10.27 8.69 -12.92
N LEU A 97 10.02 7.38 -12.78
CA LEU A 97 9.32 6.81 -11.62
C LEU A 97 10.11 7.02 -10.32
N MET A 98 11.43 6.84 -10.36
CA MET A 98 12.31 7.05 -9.21
C MET A 98 12.34 8.50 -8.75
N ALA A 99 12.29 9.46 -9.69
CA ALA A 99 12.28 10.89 -9.39
C ALA A 99 10.91 11.43 -8.94
N MET A 100 9.86 10.58 -8.92
CA MET A 100 8.55 11.00 -8.45
C MET A 100 8.59 11.32 -6.96
N LYS A 101 8.03 12.49 -6.62
CA LYS A 101 7.95 12.95 -5.24
C LYS A 101 6.58 12.66 -4.65
N ILE A 102 6.56 12.38 -3.35
CA ILE A 102 5.30 12.28 -2.59
C ILE A 102 4.65 13.66 -2.57
N LEU A 103 3.55 13.82 -3.32
CA LEU A 103 2.79 15.08 -3.35
C LEU A 103 2.00 15.31 -2.07
N ARG A 104 1.36 14.27 -1.55
CA ARG A 104 0.51 14.32 -0.35
C ARG A 104 0.40 12.93 0.26
N ARG A 105 0.44 12.86 1.60
CA ARG A 105 0.02 11.67 2.33
C ARG A 105 -1.49 11.64 2.54
N VAL A 106 -2.09 10.49 2.25
CA VAL A 106 -3.49 10.23 2.59
C VAL A 106 -3.47 9.39 3.86
N PRO A 107 -3.83 9.95 5.02
CA PRO A 107 -4.00 9.14 6.24
C PRO A 107 -5.12 8.14 5.99
N ALA A 108 -4.78 6.84 6.02
CA ALA A 108 -5.72 5.77 5.78
C ALA A 108 -5.55 4.68 6.85
N GLY A 109 -6.59 4.49 7.67
CA GLY A 109 -6.67 3.35 8.60
C GLY A 109 -6.93 2.04 7.84
N LYS A 110 -6.70 0.89 8.48
CA LYS A 110 -6.88 -0.44 7.86
C LYS A 110 -8.27 -0.63 7.23
N SER A 111 -9.32 -0.11 7.87
CA SER A 111 -10.71 -0.15 7.38
C SER A 111 -10.92 0.65 6.08
N GLN A 112 -10.01 1.56 5.73
CA GLN A 112 -10.11 2.44 4.58
C GLN A 112 -9.33 1.94 3.36
N LEU A 113 -8.46 0.92 3.51
CA LEU A 113 -7.65 0.38 2.41
C LEU A 113 -8.50 -0.14 1.24
N GLY A 114 -9.62 -0.80 1.54
CA GLY A 114 -10.54 -1.29 0.50
C GLY A 114 -11.12 -0.17 -0.36
N ARG A 115 -11.42 1.00 0.23
CA ARG A 115 -11.90 2.18 -0.51
C ARG A 115 -10.83 2.82 -1.39
N LEU A 116 -9.56 2.58 -1.08
CA LEU A 116 -8.41 3.07 -1.84
C LEU A 116 -7.90 2.04 -2.86
N HIS A 117 -8.56 0.88 -2.98
CA HIS A 117 -8.10 -0.25 -3.80
C HIS A 117 -6.68 -0.71 -3.42
N LEU A 118 -6.33 -0.60 -2.14
CA LEU A 118 -5.07 -1.04 -1.56
C LEU A 118 -5.24 -2.29 -0.69
N SER A 119 -6.25 -3.12 -0.99
CA SER A 119 -6.34 -4.47 -0.44
C SER A 119 -5.14 -5.31 -0.89
N GLU A 120 -4.78 -6.33 -0.11
CA GLU A 120 -3.74 -7.29 -0.54
C GLU A 120 -4.05 -7.81 -1.96
N PRO A 121 -3.05 -7.84 -2.85
CA PRO A 121 -3.21 -8.25 -4.24
C PRO A 121 -3.56 -9.73 -4.39
#